data_AF-A0A2S4VVI8-F1
#
_entry.id   AF-A0A2S4VVI8-F1
#
_cell.length_a   1.000
_cell.length_b   1.000
_cell.length_c   1.000
_cell.angle_alpha   90.00
_cell.angle_beta   90.00
_cell.angle_gamma   90.00
#
_symmetry.space_group_name_H-M   'P 1'
#
loop_
_entity.id
_entity.type
_entity.pdbx_description
1 polymer ?
#
loop_
_entity_poly.entity_id
_entity_poly.type
_entity_poly.pdbx_seq_one_letter_code
_entity_poly.pdbx_strand_id
1 'polypeptide(L)'
;MQTLQRLGLIHCKHRCGHNFPGGDEAFTKEGSLKIRDSALGLIDRMIKQSEGSELDLIRPDFLRMVRSFDSDMEKLTKLIEQGTTYQQGVANQITEPLGTTHTHGSIQVFKSLLLLSRMARIFVKKLSKRGMNTDQLPFFTKLCSSQMQHLSYPPASVHADLLHIRTYVTGEAPVRSRNYDELPCRIKSLREFLKSDVVDISHHFRPLANDTDDFPTQTYFDTWFSIWSTHFNLAICNLEEAVKKLHDS
;
A
#
# COMPACT_ATOMS: atom_id res chain seq x y z
N MET A 1 -35.57 2.13 1.09
CA MET A 1 -34.43 1.59 0.33
C MET A 1 -33.48 2.66 -0.24
N GLN A 2 -33.85 3.96 -0.30
CA GLN A 2 -32.99 5.03 -0.82
C GLN A 2 -32.04 5.69 0.21
N THR A 3 -32.27 5.50 1.52
CA THR A 3 -31.42 6.07 2.59
C THR A 3 -30.11 5.31 2.83
N LEU A 4 -30.05 4.02 2.46
CA LEU A 4 -28.86 3.18 2.66
C LEU A 4 -27.77 3.35 1.59
N GLN A 5 -28.10 3.94 0.43
CA GLN A 5 -27.12 4.28 -0.60
C GLN A 5 -26.27 5.52 -0.23
N ARG A 6 -26.76 6.39 0.66
CA ARG A 6 -26.08 7.64 1.02
C ARG A 6 -24.91 7.49 1.99
N LEU A 7 -24.76 6.34 2.66
CA LEU A 7 -23.76 6.13 3.71
C LEU A 7 -22.56 5.26 3.29
N GLY A 8 -22.42 4.88 2.01
CA GLY A 8 -21.25 4.13 1.54
C GLY A 8 -21.06 2.75 2.19
N LEU A 9 -22.08 2.20 2.84
CA LEU A 9 -22.02 0.94 3.61
C LEU A 9 -21.99 -0.33 2.74
N ILE A 10 -22.02 -0.20 1.42
CA ILE A 10 -22.05 -1.35 0.49
C ILE A 10 -20.74 -2.14 0.53
N HIS A 11 -19.60 -1.50 0.84
CA HIS A 11 -18.31 -2.19 0.92
C HIS A 11 -18.08 -2.96 2.23
N CYS A 12 -18.94 -2.80 3.25
CA CYS A 12 -18.87 -3.59 4.49
C CYS A 12 -19.41 -5.02 4.34
N LYS A 13 -19.97 -5.37 3.18
CA LYS A 13 -20.53 -6.72 2.97
C LYS A 13 -19.48 -7.82 3.01
N HIS A 14 -18.22 -7.52 2.66
CA HIS A 14 -17.14 -8.51 2.66
C HIS A 14 -16.42 -8.71 4.00
N ARG A 15 -16.70 -7.88 5.02
CA ARG A 15 -16.12 -8.01 6.37
C ARG A 15 -17.14 -8.48 7.43
N CYS A 16 -18.40 -8.65 7.04
CA CYS A 16 -19.46 -9.12 7.93
C CYS A 16 -19.76 -10.59 7.67
N GLY A 17 -19.11 -11.48 8.42
CA GLY A 17 -19.49 -12.90 8.51
C GLY A 17 -20.76 -13.14 9.33
N HIS A 18 -21.74 -12.22 9.28
CA HIS A 18 -23.01 -12.39 9.97
C HIS A 18 -24.08 -12.72 8.93
N ASN A 19 -24.40 -14.02 8.83
CA ASN A 19 -25.60 -14.48 8.15
C ASN A 19 -26.81 -14.07 9.00
N PHE A 20 -27.59 -13.11 8.50
CA PHE A 20 -28.91 -12.84 9.07
C PHE A 20 -29.80 -14.06 8.80
N PRO A 21 -30.49 -14.62 9.81
CA PRO A 21 -31.48 -15.65 9.55
C PRO A 21 -32.60 -15.06 8.69
N GLY A 22 -32.85 -15.66 7.52
CA GLY A 22 -33.94 -15.30 6.64
C GLY A 22 -35.09 -16.31 6.77
N GLY A 23 -36.33 -15.84 6.70
CA GLY A 23 -37.54 -16.68 6.74
C GLY A 23 -38.17 -16.84 8.12
N ASP A 24 -38.97 -17.91 8.31
CA ASP A 24 -39.79 -18.19 9.50
C ASP A 24 -39.02 -18.26 10.83
N GLU A 25 -37.71 -18.52 10.77
CA GLU A 25 -36.85 -18.51 11.96
C GLU A 25 -36.76 -17.13 12.63
N ALA A 26 -36.91 -16.03 11.88
CA ALA A 26 -36.88 -14.66 12.40
C ALA A 26 -38.05 -14.36 13.35
N PHE A 27 -39.20 -15.03 13.16
CA PHE A 27 -40.42 -14.85 13.97
C PHE A 27 -40.46 -15.74 15.21
N THR A 28 -39.44 -16.58 15.43
CA THR A 28 -39.28 -17.32 16.68
C THR A 28 -38.64 -16.45 17.76
N LYS A 29 -38.92 -16.74 19.04
CA LYS A 29 -38.28 -16.05 20.19
C LYS A 29 -36.75 -16.12 20.10
N GLU A 30 -36.22 -17.24 19.64
CA GLU A 30 -34.79 -17.47 19.43
C GLU A 30 -34.21 -16.63 18.27
N GLY A 31 -34.90 -16.56 17.13
CA GLY A 31 -34.50 -15.70 16.01
C GLY A 31 -34.55 -14.22 16.36
N SER A 32 -35.55 -13.79 17.12
CA SER A 32 -35.66 -12.42 17.64
C SER A 32 -34.49 -12.05 18.57
N LEU A 33 -34.07 -12.97 19.45
CA LEU A 33 -32.89 -12.78 20.31
C LEU A 33 -31.61 -12.67 19.48
N LYS A 34 -31.42 -13.55 18.48
CA LYS A 34 -30.25 -13.49 17.57
C LYS A 34 -30.19 -12.20 16.77
N ILE A 35 -31.33 -11.70 16.29
CA ILE A 35 -31.41 -10.42 15.58
C ILE A 35 -31.04 -9.27 16.52
N ARG A 36 -31.59 -9.24 17.74
CA ARG A 36 -31.28 -8.23 18.75
C ARG A 36 -29.79 -8.22 19.09
N ASP A 37 -29.20 -9.37 19.37
CA ASP A 37 -27.79 -9.47 19.77
C ASP A 37 -26.86 -9.11 18.61
N SER A 38 -27.23 -9.45 17.37
CA SER A 38 -26.53 -9.00 16.17
C SER A 38 -26.62 -7.49 15.98
N ALA A 39 -27.80 -6.89 16.22
CA ALA A 39 -28.01 -5.45 16.14
C ALA A 39 -27.22 -4.69 17.22
N LEU A 40 -27.23 -5.18 18.47
CA LEU A 40 -26.41 -4.63 19.55
C LEU A 40 -24.92 -4.72 19.24
N GLY A 41 -24.45 -5.87 18.74
CA GLY A 41 -23.06 -6.03 18.31
C GLY A 41 -22.68 -5.16 17.11
N LEU A 42 -23.64 -4.72 16.30
CA LEU A 42 -23.41 -3.71 15.25
C LEU A 42 -23.33 -2.31 15.85
N ILE A 43 -24.22 -1.97 16.79
CA ILE A 43 -24.22 -0.69 17.51
C ILE A 43 -22.92 -0.49 18.30
N ASP A 44 -22.48 -1.48 19.07
CA ASP A 44 -21.22 -1.41 19.84
C ASP A 44 -20.01 -1.23 18.92
N ARG A 45 -20.04 -1.84 17.73
CA ARG A 45 -19.00 -1.63 16.71
C ARG A 45 -19.04 -0.21 16.15
N MET A 46 -20.22 0.35 15.89
CA MET A 46 -20.37 1.74 15.44
C MET A 46 -19.92 2.73 16.52
N ILE A 47 -20.26 2.50 17.79
CA ILE A 47 -19.81 3.31 18.92
C ILE A 47 -18.28 3.27 19.02
N LYS A 48 -17.69 2.08 19.04
CA LYS A 48 -16.24 1.91 19.07
C LYS A 48 -15.52 2.54 17.86
N GLN A 49 -16.15 2.53 16.67
CA GLN A 49 -15.62 3.20 15.49
C GLN A 49 -15.74 4.72 15.59
N SER A 50 -16.80 5.24 16.22
CA SER A 50 -16.99 6.67 16.45
C SER A 50 -16.08 7.26 17.53
N GLU A 51 -15.54 6.42 18.41
CA GLU A 51 -14.49 6.78 19.38
C GLU A 51 -13.10 6.88 18.73
N GLY A 52 -12.91 6.29 17.55
CA GLY A 52 -11.67 6.30 16.78
C GLY A 52 -11.60 7.45 15.78
N SER A 53 -10.42 7.65 15.18
CA SER A 53 -10.28 8.58 14.06
C SER A 53 -10.83 7.96 12.77
N GLU A 54 -11.32 8.78 11.84
CA GLU A 54 -11.67 8.36 10.47
C GLU A 54 -10.50 7.57 9.82
N LEU A 55 -9.26 7.94 10.12
CA LEU A 55 -8.04 7.26 9.66
C LEU A 55 -7.90 5.82 10.21
N ASP A 56 -8.53 5.48 11.34
CA ASP A 56 -8.53 4.12 11.88
C ASP A 56 -9.35 3.16 11.01
N LEU A 57 -10.24 3.65 10.15
CA LEU A 57 -11.01 2.83 9.20
C LEU A 57 -10.13 2.25 8.09
N ILE A 58 -9.16 3.03 7.59
CA ILE A 58 -8.23 2.64 6.52
C ILE A 58 -6.94 2.00 7.05
N ARG A 59 -6.68 2.13 8.36
CA ARG A 59 -5.51 1.55 9.03
C ARG A 59 -5.32 0.05 8.78
N PRO A 60 -6.35 -0.84 8.83
CA PRO A 60 -6.16 -2.25 8.52
C PRO A 60 -5.62 -2.49 7.10
N ASP A 61 -6.03 -1.68 6.13
CA ASP A 61 -5.58 -1.81 4.74
C ASP A 61 -4.13 -1.36 4.59
N PHE A 62 -3.72 -0.27 5.27
CA PHE A 62 -2.31 0.12 5.35
C PHE A 62 -1.44 -0.94 6.03
N LEU A 63 -1.90 -1.55 7.13
CA LEU A 63 -1.16 -2.62 7.80
C LEU A 63 -1.01 -3.86 6.92
N ARG A 64 -2.06 -4.22 6.16
CA ARG A 64 -1.98 -5.30 5.17
C ARG A 64 -0.91 -4.97 4.12
N MET A 65 -0.90 -3.75 3.60
CA MET A 65 0.06 -3.31 2.59
C MET A 65 1.50 -3.32 3.09
N VAL A 66 1.74 -2.88 4.34
CA VAL A 66 3.06 -2.97 4.98
C VAL A 66 3.56 -4.41 5.02
N ARG A 67 2.70 -5.38 5.33
CA ARG A 67 3.05 -6.81 5.32
C ARG A 67 3.36 -7.31 3.92
N SER A 68 2.61 -6.85 2.91
CA SER A 68 2.90 -7.18 1.50
C SER A 68 4.28 -6.69 1.08
N PHE A 69 4.64 -5.44 1.43
CA PHE A 69 5.99 -4.93 1.22
C PHE A 69 7.05 -5.74 1.97
N ASP A 70 6.80 -6.15 3.20
CA ASP A 70 7.75 -6.98 3.97
C ASP A 70 8.03 -8.32 3.27
N SER A 71 6.98 -9.01 2.81
CA SER A 71 7.10 -10.23 2.00
C SER A 71 7.86 -10.00 0.69
N ASP A 72 7.54 -8.92 -0.02
CA ASP A 72 8.16 -8.63 -1.32
C ASP A 72 9.63 -8.24 -1.20
N MET A 73 10.00 -7.50 -0.17
CA MET A 73 11.39 -7.18 0.14
C MET A 73 12.19 -8.43 0.49
N GLU A 74 11.62 -9.38 1.26
CA GLU A 74 12.30 -10.64 1.56
C GLU A 74 12.62 -11.44 0.29
N LYS A 75 11.67 -11.50 -0.65
CA LYS A 75 11.89 -12.13 -1.96
C LYS A 75 12.98 -11.41 -2.76
N LEU A 76 12.93 -10.08 -2.81
CA LEU A 76 13.94 -9.28 -3.52
C LEU A 76 15.35 -9.46 -2.92
N THR A 77 15.47 -9.51 -1.59
CA THR A 77 16.74 -9.77 -0.92
C THR A 77 17.30 -11.14 -1.31
N LYS A 78 16.48 -12.19 -1.27
CA LYS A 78 16.89 -13.55 -1.72
C LYS A 78 17.36 -13.55 -3.18
N LEU A 79 16.64 -12.87 -4.08
CA LEU A 79 17.02 -12.75 -5.48
C LEU A 79 18.35 -12.01 -5.68
N ILE A 80 18.59 -10.94 -4.92
CA ILE A 80 19.86 -10.19 -4.96
C ILE A 80 21.02 -11.05 -4.45
N GLU A 81 20.83 -11.77 -3.35
CA GLU A 81 21.85 -12.66 -2.76
C GLU A 81 22.21 -13.80 -3.72
N GLN A 82 21.21 -14.45 -4.32
CA GLN A 82 21.41 -15.50 -5.33
C GLN A 82 22.16 -14.97 -6.55
N GLY A 83 21.74 -13.83 -7.09
CA GLY A 83 22.40 -13.21 -8.24
C GLY A 83 23.85 -12.80 -7.95
N THR A 84 24.13 -12.29 -6.74
CA THR A 84 25.49 -11.87 -6.34
C THR A 84 26.40 -13.07 -6.14
N THR A 85 25.91 -14.15 -5.53
CA THR A 85 26.66 -15.40 -5.32
C THR A 85 27.05 -16.06 -6.64
N TYR A 86 26.14 -16.04 -7.62
CA TYR A 86 26.42 -16.50 -8.98
C TYR A 86 27.53 -15.68 -9.64
N GLN A 87 27.51 -14.35 -9.51
CA GLN A 87 28.54 -13.46 -10.06
C GLN A 87 29.92 -13.66 -9.43
N GLN A 88 29.99 -14.08 -8.16
CA GLN A 88 31.24 -14.35 -7.46
C GLN A 88 31.80 -15.75 -7.72
N GLY A 89 31.11 -16.59 -8.51
CA GLY A 89 31.58 -17.94 -8.86
C GLY A 89 31.55 -18.94 -7.70
N VAL A 90 30.79 -18.66 -6.64
CA VAL A 90 30.76 -19.46 -5.39
C VAL A 90 29.67 -20.53 -5.39
N ALA A 91 28.83 -20.62 -6.43
CA ALA A 91 27.67 -21.51 -6.46
C ALA A 91 28.03 -22.98 -6.80
N ASN A 92 27.69 -23.92 -5.89
CA ASN A 92 27.61 -25.35 -6.18
C ASN A 92 26.38 -25.64 -7.07
N GLN A 93 26.56 -26.42 -8.15
CA GLN A 93 25.66 -26.60 -9.30
C GLN A 93 24.27 -27.25 -9.06
N ILE A 94 23.62 -27.12 -7.90
CA ILE A 94 22.43 -27.94 -7.58
C ILE A 94 21.09 -27.17 -7.58
N THR A 95 21.06 -25.85 -7.80
CA THR A 95 19.78 -25.13 -7.95
C THR A 95 19.64 -24.62 -9.38
N GLU A 96 18.59 -25.07 -10.08
CA GLU A 96 18.26 -24.61 -11.44
C GLU A 96 18.35 -23.08 -11.51
N PRO A 97 19.10 -22.51 -12.47
CA PRO A 97 19.29 -21.08 -12.53
C PRO A 97 17.98 -20.43 -12.96
N LEU A 98 17.62 -19.36 -12.23
CA LEU A 98 16.73 -18.31 -12.67
C LEU A 98 16.97 -18.07 -14.16
N GLY A 99 15.90 -18.21 -14.98
CA GLY A 99 15.94 -18.20 -16.45
C GLY A 99 17.16 -17.48 -17.02
N THR A 100 18.06 -18.26 -17.60
CA THR A 100 19.31 -17.81 -18.17
C THR A 100 19.06 -16.69 -19.18
N THR A 101 19.51 -15.45 -18.87
CA THR A 101 20.17 -14.56 -19.84
C THR A 101 20.69 -13.20 -19.30
N HIS A 102 20.23 -12.63 -18.17
CA HIS A 102 20.63 -11.23 -17.82
C HIS A 102 20.95 -10.98 -16.33
N THR A 103 21.89 -11.74 -15.74
CA THR A 103 22.13 -11.73 -14.28
C THR A 103 22.50 -10.35 -13.72
N HIS A 104 23.31 -9.53 -14.43
CA HIS A 104 23.72 -8.22 -13.91
C HIS A 104 22.63 -7.14 -14.03
N GLY A 105 21.92 -7.07 -15.18
CA GLY A 105 20.82 -6.13 -15.38
C GLY A 105 19.66 -6.40 -14.41
N SER A 106 19.30 -7.67 -14.22
CA SER A 106 18.24 -8.06 -13.29
C SER A 106 18.58 -7.74 -11.83
N ILE A 107 19.85 -7.91 -11.40
CA ILE A 107 20.27 -7.54 -10.03
C ILE A 107 20.11 -6.03 -9.79
N GLN A 108 20.47 -5.18 -10.76
CA GLN A 108 20.29 -3.73 -10.62
C GLN A 108 18.81 -3.37 -10.50
N VAL A 109 17.93 -4.01 -11.29
CA VAL A 109 16.48 -3.82 -11.17
C VAL A 109 15.99 -4.27 -9.79
N PHE A 110 16.42 -5.43 -9.28
CA PHE A 110 16.02 -5.91 -7.96
C PHE A 110 16.47 -4.97 -6.83
N LYS A 111 17.69 -4.41 -6.89
CA LYS A 111 18.17 -3.41 -5.93
C LYS A 111 17.31 -2.14 -5.94
N SER A 112 16.96 -1.64 -7.14
CA SER A 112 16.08 -0.47 -7.28
C SER A 112 14.66 -0.75 -6.76
N LEU A 113 14.08 -1.92 -7.07
CA LEU A 113 12.79 -2.34 -6.54
C LEU A 113 12.80 -2.50 -5.01
N LEU A 114 13.88 -3.01 -4.43
CA LEU A 114 14.04 -3.13 -2.98
C LEU A 114 14.03 -1.74 -2.33
N LEU A 115 14.76 -0.78 -2.91
CA LEU A 115 14.79 0.59 -2.42
C LEU A 115 13.40 1.25 -2.51
N LEU A 116 12.71 1.14 -3.65
CA LEU A 116 11.36 1.68 -3.84
C LEU A 116 10.36 1.06 -2.88
N SER A 117 10.41 -0.26 -2.69
CA SER A 117 9.54 -0.98 -1.74
C SER A 117 9.78 -0.52 -0.29
N ARG A 118 11.05 -0.30 0.08
CA ARG A 118 11.39 0.27 1.40
C ARG A 118 10.80 1.67 1.59
N MET A 119 10.96 2.54 0.59
CA MET A 119 10.46 3.91 0.64
C MET A 119 8.93 3.95 0.69
N ALA A 120 8.23 3.19 -0.16
CA ALA A 120 6.78 3.08 -0.17
C ALA A 120 6.25 2.50 1.15
N ARG A 121 6.93 1.50 1.72
CA ARG A 121 6.59 0.99 3.06
C ARG A 121 6.74 2.04 4.14
N ILE A 122 7.82 2.82 4.15
CA ILE A 122 8.02 3.91 5.12
C ILE A 122 6.88 4.94 5.00
N PHE A 123 6.51 5.28 3.77
CA PHE A 123 5.39 6.17 3.48
C PHE A 123 4.08 5.65 4.06
N VAL A 124 3.69 4.42 3.73
CA VAL A 124 2.46 3.78 4.23
C VAL A 124 2.50 3.63 5.75
N LYS A 125 3.65 3.28 6.34
CA LYS A 125 3.79 3.21 7.80
C LYS A 125 3.57 4.58 8.44
N LYS A 126 4.08 5.64 7.82
CA LYS A 126 3.89 7.02 8.30
C LYS A 126 2.42 7.43 8.21
N LEU A 127 1.71 7.07 7.14
CA LEU A 127 0.26 7.29 7.02
C LEU A 127 -0.57 6.44 7.99
N SER A 128 -0.10 5.22 8.34
CA SER A 128 -0.82 4.29 9.22
C SER A 128 -0.77 4.65 10.70
N LYS A 129 0.19 5.48 11.11
CA LYS A 129 0.31 5.96 12.48
C LYS A 129 -0.54 7.20 12.63
N ARG A 130 -1.29 7.28 13.73
CA ARG A 130 -2.07 8.44 14.14
C ARG A 130 -1.13 9.65 14.29
N GLY A 131 -1.03 10.44 13.22
CA GLY A 131 -0.06 11.52 13.06
C GLY A 131 1.35 11.02 12.79
N MET A 132 2.03 11.66 11.84
CA MET A 132 3.42 11.35 11.50
C MET A 132 4.39 11.56 12.68
N ASN A 133 3.95 12.18 13.79
CA ASN A 133 4.70 12.49 15.02
C ASN A 133 3.91 12.28 16.34
N THR A 134 3.16 11.18 16.49
CA THR A 134 2.53 10.76 17.77
C THR A 134 1.37 11.67 18.23
N ASP A 135 0.16 11.13 18.21
CA ASP A 135 -1.06 11.58 18.92
C ASP A 135 -1.65 12.97 18.58
N GLN A 136 -1.09 13.72 17.64
CA GLN A 136 -1.49 15.10 17.37
C GLN A 136 -2.50 15.31 16.22
N LEU A 137 -2.90 14.27 15.48
CA LEU A 137 -4.01 14.46 14.53
C LEU A 137 -5.32 14.52 15.32
N PRO A 138 -6.20 15.49 15.04
CA PRO A 138 -7.50 15.55 15.68
C PRO A 138 -8.25 14.23 15.47
N PHE A 139 -9.00 13.79 16.48
CA PHE A 139 -9.87 12.61 16.37
C PHE A 139 -10.76 12.72 15.12
N PHE A 140 -11.27 13.92 14.82
CA PHE A 140 -12.04 14.21 13.61
C PHE A 140 -11.21 14.98 12.59
N THR A 141 -10.79 14.28 11.54
CA THR A 141 -10.03 14.87 10.42
C THR A 141 -10.93 15.57 9.37
N LYS A 142 -12.26 15.44 9.50
CA LYS A 142 -13.27 15.92 8.53
C LYS A 142 -13.09 15.33 7.11
N LEU A 143 -12.39 14.21 6.99
CA LEU A 143 -12.13 13.57 5.70
C LEU A 143 -13.37 12.75 5.31
N CYS A 144 -13.95 13.05 4.16
CA CYS A 144 -15.07 12.27 3.66
C CYS A 144 -14.60 10.91 3.10
N SER A 145 -15.53 9.98 2.87
CA SER A 145 -15.19 8.63 2.42
C SER A 145 -14.42 8.59 1.10
N SER A 146 -14.69 9.50 0.16
CA SER A 146 -13.93 9.58 -1.10
C SER A 146 -12.50 10.04 -0.88
N GLN A 147 -12.27 10.99 0.03
CA GLN A 147 -10.91 11.41 0.42
C GLN A 147 -10.16 10.28 1.11
N MET A 148 -10.79 9.53 2.01
CA MET A 148 -10.18 8.35 2.64
C MET A 148 -9.81 7.27 1.62
N GLN A 149 -10.67 7.01 0.63
CA GLN A 149 -10.35 6.09 -0.46
C GLN A 149 -9.15 6.60 -1.28
N HIS A 150 -9.14 7.90 -1.57
CA HIS A 150 -8.04 8.57 -2.28
C HIS A 150 -6.71 8.53 -1.52
N LEU A 151 -6.71 8.43 -0.19
CA LEU A 151 -5.49 8.17 0.60
C LEU A 151 -5.00 6.72 0.50
N SER A 152 -5.92 5.76 0.34
CA SER A 152 -5.62 4.32 0.38
C SER A 152 -5.24 3.72 -0.97
N TYR A 153 -5.81 4.26 -2.06
CA TYR A 153 -5.67 3.71 -3.41
C TYR A 153 -4.26 3.92 -4.00
N PRO A 154 -3.66 5.13 -3.95
CA PRO A 154 -2.38 5.36 -4.60
C PRO A 154 -1.24 4.48 -4.08
N PRO A 155 -1.06 4.29 -2.75
CA PRO A 155 -0.04 3.36 -2.24
C PRO A 155 -0.27 1.90 -2.68
N ALA A 156 -1.53 1.48 -2.88
CA ALA A 156 -1.85 0.15 -3.38
C ALA A 156 -1.46 0.00 -4.86
N SER A 157 -1.66 1.05 -5.67
CA SER A 157 -1.20 1.10 -7.05
C SER A 157 0.31 0.97 -7.16
N VAL A 158 1.06 1.72 -6.33
CA VAL A 158 2.53 1.63 -6.27
C VAL A 158 2.99 0.20 -5.96
N HIS A 159 2.36 -0.45 -4.98
CA HIS A 159 2.66 -1.84 -4.67
C HIS A 159 2.42 -2.77 -5.87
N ALA A 160 1.28 -2.61 -6.56
CA ALA A 160 0.95 -3.41 -7.74
C ALA A 160 1.95 -3.19 -8.89
N ASP A 161 2.37 -1.95 -9.12
CA ASP A 161 3.35 -1.62 -10.16
C ASP A 161 4.73 -2.21 -9.85
N LEU A 162 5.19 -2.13 -8.60
CA LEU A 162 6.46 -2.74 -8.17
C LEU A 162 6.43 -4.28 -8.27
N LEU A 163 5.32 -4.89 -7.87
CA LEU A 163 5.09 -6.32 -8.00
C LEU A 163 5.12 -6.76 -9.47
N HIS A 164 4.46 -6.00 -10.35
CA HIS A 164 4.47 -6.26 -11.79
C HIS A 164 5.90 -6.29 -12.32
N ILE A 165 6.68 -5.22 -12.09
CA ILE A 165 8.06 -5.11 -12.58
C ILE A 165 8.90 -6.29 -12.07
N ARG A 166 8.75 -6.69 -10.80
CA ARG A 166 9.45 -7.87 -10.27
C ARG A 166 9.07 -9.15 -11.02
N THR A 167 7.77 -9.44 -11.16
CA THR A 167 7.29 -10.68 -11.81
C THR A 167 7.68 -10.74 -13.28
N TYR A 168 7.76 -9.58 -13.93
CA TYR A 168 8.25 -9.45 -15.29
C TYR A 168 9.73 -9.84 -15.39
N VAL A 169 10.59 -9.24 -14.55
CA VAL A 169 12.05 -9.46 -14.60
C VAL A 169 12.45 -10.87 -14.14
N THR A 170 11.69 -11.47 -13.22
CA THR A 170 11.90 -12.85 -12.76
C THR A 170 11.32 -13.90 -13.71
N GLY A 171 10.52 -13.48 -14.69
CA GLY A 171 9.81 -14.39 -15.58
C GLY A 171 8.62 -15.12 -14.93
N GLU A 172 8.29 -14.83 -13.67
CA GLU A 172 7.11 -15.34 -12.95
C GLU A 172 5.78 -14.86 -13.57
N ALA A 173 5.83 -13.78 -14.37
CA ALA A 173 4.67 -13.26 -15.07
C ALA A 173 4.07 -14.34 -16.02
N PRO A 174 2.76 -14.62 -15.94
CA PRO A 174 2.07 -15.51 -16.88
C PRO A 174 2.42 -15.13 -18.34
N VAL A 175 2.62 -16.13 -19.21
CA VAL A 175 2.99 -15.90 -20.62
C VAL A 175 2.03 -14.93 -21.35
N ARG A 176 0.75 -14.88 -20.92
CA ARG A 176 -0.29 -13.98 -21.45
C ARG A 176 -0.21 -12.53 -20.96
N SER A 177 0.60 -12.23 -19.95
CA SER A 177 0.77 -10.87 -19.38
C SER A 177 2.15 -10.28 -19.66
N ARG A 178 2.96 -10.92 -20.50
CA ARG A 178 4.32 -10.46 -20.82
C ARG A 178 4.27 -9.53 -22.03
N ASN A 179 3.68 -8.36 -21.86
CA ASN A 179 3.67 -7.31 -22.88
C ASN A 179 4.81 -6.32 -22.55
N TYR A 180 5.84 -6.28 -23.41
CA TYR A 180 7.09 -5.53 -23.14
C TYR A 180 6.85 -4.02 -22.94
N ASP A 181 5.78 -3.49 -23.54
CA ASP A 181 5.34 -2.10 -23.38
C ASP A 181 4.84 -1.76 -21.96
N GLU A 182 4.64 -2.75 -21.08
CA GLU A 182 4.11 -2.50 -19.75
C GLU A 182 5.14 -1.93 -18.77
N LEU A 183 6.43 -2.27 -18.88
CA LEU A 183 7.46 -1.75 -17.96
C LEU A 183 7.54 -0.21 -17.97
N PRO A 184 7.66 0.47 -19.13
CA PRO A 184 7.60 1.93 -19.19
C PRO A 184 6.30 2.50 -18.60
N CYS A 185 5.15 1.84 -18.80
CA CYS A 185 3.88 2.27 -18.23
C CYS A 185 3.88 2.20 -16.69
N ARG A 186 4.44 1.13 -16.09
CA ARG A 186 4.55 1.00 -14.63
C ARG A 186 5.47 2.06 -14.04
N ILE A 187 6.60 2.33 -14.68
CA ILE A 187 7.52 3.40 -14.26
C ILE A 187 6.85 4.77 -14.35
N LYS A 188 6.10 5.03 -15.43
CA LYS A 188 5.32 6.27 -15.58
C LYS A 188 4.29 6.40 -14.45
N SER A 189 3.59 5.33 -14.10
CA SER A 189 2.65 5.30 -12.97
C SER A 189 3.33 5.68 -11.65
N LEU A 190 4.53 5.17 -11.37
CA LEU A 190 5.32 5.56 -10.19
C LEU A 190 5.67 7.06 -10.18
N ARG A 191 5.92 7.65 -11.36
CA ARG A 191 6.16 9.10 -11.50
C ARG A 191 4.88 9.92 -11.27
N GLU A 192 3.74 9.46 -11.78
CA GLU A 192 2.46 10.14 -11.55
C GLU A 192 2.06 10.10 -10.08
N PHE A 193 2.30 8.97 -9.39
CA PHE A 193 2.14 8.88 -7.94
C PHE A 193 2.92 9.98 -7.20
N LEU A 194 4.17 10.19 -7.59
CA LEU A 194 5.01 11.23 -6.99
C LEU A 194 4.51 12.64 -7.29
N LYS A 195 4.03 12.88 -8.51
CA LYS A 195 3.63 14.22 -8.98
C LYS A 195 2.26 14.66 -8.48
N SER A 196 1.29 13.74 -8.43
CA SER A 196 -0.10 14.03 -8.06
C SER A 196 -0.39 13.50 -6.67
N ASP A 197 -0.40 12.18 -6.50
CA ASP A 197 -0.97 11.55 -5.31
C ASP A 197 -0.22 11.95 -4.03
N VAL A 198 1.11 12.05 -4.07
CA VAL A 198 1.90 12.48 -2.89
C VAL A 198 1.62 13.94 -2.55
N VAL A 199 1.39 14.81 -3.55
CA VAL A 199 1.05 16.23 -3.35
C VAL A 199 -0.35 16.34 -2.74
N ASP A 200 -1.31 15.59 -3.27
CA ASP A 200 -2.69 15.55 -2.79
C ASP A 200 -2.76 15.00 -1.37
N ILE A 201 -2.06 13.89 -1.08
CA ILE A 201 -1.92 13.33 0.26
C ILE A 201 -1.29 14.39 1.20
N SER A 202 -0.18 15.02 0.81
CA SER A 202 0.45 16.06 1.63
C SER A 202 -0.52 17.22 1.94
N HIS A 203 -1.30 17.67 0.95
CA HIS A 203 -2.30 18.70 1.12
C HIS A 203 -3.42 18.31 2.10
N HIS A 204 -3.81 17.03 2.15
CA HIS A 204 -4.78 16.54 3.13
C HIS A 204 -4.21 16.45 4.55
N PHE A 205 -2.91 16.17 4.69
CA PHE A 205 -2.28 16.02 6.00
C PHE A 205 -1.80 17.36 6.60
N ARG A 206 -1.45 18.36 5.77
CA ARG A 206 -0.96 19.67 6.24
C ARG A 206 -1.96 20.39 7.18
N PRO A 207 -3.27 20.51 6.87
CA PRO A 207 -4.23 21.22 7.73
C PRO A 207 -4.51 20.49 9.06
N LEU A 208 -4.15 19.21 9.14
CA LEU A 208 -4.35 18.42 10.36
C LEU A 208 -3.20 18.61 11.36
N ALA A 209 -2.10 19.23 10.92
CA ALA A 209 -0.98 19.61 11.74
C ALA A 209 -1.22 21.02 12.28
N ASN A 210 -1.61 21.14 13.54
CA ASN A 210 -1.61 22.45 14.20
C ASN A 210 -0.16 22.78 14.56
N ASP A 211 0.34 23.92 14.09
CA ASP A 211 1.57 24.48 14.62
C ASP A 211 1.24 25.08 15.99
N THR A 212 1.84 24.50 17.02
CA THR A 212 1.96 25.13 18.34
C THR A 212 3.34 25.78 18.43
N ASP A 213 3.49 26.88 19.16
CA ASP A 213 4.76 27.62 19.30
C ASP A 213 5.94 26.71 19.72
N ASP A 214 5.66 25.60 20.41
CA ASP A 214 6.66 24.62 20.86
C ASP A 214 7.00 23.53 19.83
N PHE A 215 6.19 23.36 18.76
CA PHE A 215 6.39 22.29 17.78
C PHE A 215 5.84 22.67 16.38
N PRO A 216 6.70 23.03 15.41
CA PRO A 216 6.29 23.43 14.06
C PRO A 216 5.99 22.18 13.20
N THR A 217 4.87 21.53 13.52
CA THR A 217 4.42 20.27 12.93
C THR A 217 4.28 20.37 11.40
N GLN A 218 3.76 21.47 10.86
CA GLN A 218 3.61 21.67 9.41
C GLN A 218 4.96 21.70 8.70
N THR A 219 5.92 22.43 9.26
CA THR A 219 7.29 22.50 8.70
C THR A 219 7.96 21.13 8.73
N TYR A 220 7.71 20.33 9.76
CA TYR A 220 8.15 18.93 9.80
C TYR A 220 7.53 18.10 8.67
N PHE A 221 6.20 18.19 8.46
CA PHE A 221 5.51 17.46 7.39
C PHE A 221 6.07 17.84 6.02
N ASP A 222 6.16 19.13 5.72
CA ASP A 222 6.67 19.64 4.44
C ASP A 222 8.11 19.17 4.20
N THR A 223 8.97 19.26 5.21
CA THR A 223 10.35 18.78 5.14
C THR A 223 10.40 17.28 4.88
N TRP A 224 9.60 16.49 5.60
CA TRP A 224 9.58 15.04 5.45
C TRP A 224 9.09 14.62 4.06
N PHE A 225 8.00 15.20 3.56
CA PHE A 225 7.47 14.91 2.23
C PHE A 225 8.50 15.29 1.15
N SER A 226 9.14 16.46 1.28
CA SER A 226 10.18 16.90 0.34
C SER A 226 11.38 15.96 0.29
N ILE A 227 11.92 15.57 1.45
CA ILE A 227 13.04 14.63 1.55
C ILE A 227 12.64 13.27 0.98
N TRP A 228 11.49 12.73 1.41
CA TRP A 228 11.02 11.42 0.96
C TRP A 228 10.79 11.40 -0.56
N SER A 229 10.15 12.43 -1.11
CA SER A 229 9.88 12.56 -2.56
C SER A 229 11.16 12.62 -3.38
N THR A 230 12.17 13.35 -2.90
CA THR A 230 13.48 13.43 -3.56
C THR A 230 14.15 12.07 -3.65
N HIS A 231 14.17 11.33 -2.53
CA HIS A 231 14.75 9.99 -2.49
C HIS A 231 13.96 8.98 -3.32
N PHE A 232 12.63 9.07 -3.32
CA PHE A 232 11.77 8.22 -4.14
C PHE A 232 12.00 8.47 -5.63
N ASN A 233 12.09 9.74 -6.05
CA ASN A 233 12.40 10.09 -7.44
C ASN A 233 13.76 9.55 -7.89
N LEU A 234 14.79 9.68 -7.04
CA LEU A 234 16.11 9.13 -7.34
C LEU A 234 16.05 7.61 -7.53
N ALA A 235 15.29 6.91 -6.70
CA ALA A 235 15.09 5.46 -6.84
C ALA A 235 14.34 5.10 -8.13
N ILE A 236 13.39 5.92 -8.59
CA ILE A 236 12.73 5.74 -9.90
C ILE A 236 13.74 5.92 -11.04
N CYS A 237 14.59 6.96 -11.00
CA CYS A 237 15.62 7.18 -12.02
C CYS A 237 16.59 5.99 -12.10
N ASN A 238 17.03 5.46 -10.94
CA ASN A 238 17.88 4.27 -10.89
C ASN A 238 17.18 3.02 -11.47
N LEU A 239 15.87 2.88 -11.26
CA LEU A 239 15.07 1.81 -11.85
C LEU A 239 15.00 1.95 -13.37
N GLU A 240 14.73 3.15 -13.88
CA GLU A 240 14.70 3.43 -15.33
C GLU A 240 16.01 3.08 -16.02
N GLU A 241 17.13 3.49 -15.44
CA GLU A 241 18.45 3.15 -15.97
C GLU A 241 18.72 1.65 -15.94
N ALA A 242 18.33 0.95 -14.86
CA ALA A 242 18.50 -0.49 -14.74
C ALA A 242 17.65 -1.25 -15.78
N VAL A 243 16.40 -0.81 -16.01
CA VAL A 243 15.51 -1.41 -17.01
C VAL A 243 16.00 -1.17 -18.43
N LYS A 244 16.54 0.02 -18.75
CA LYS A 244 17.17 0.29 -20.06
C LYS A 244 18.34 -0.65 -20.30
N LYS A 245 19.26 -0.75 -19.34
CA LYS A 245 20.41 -1.67 -19.42
C LYS A 245 19.98 -3.14 -19.59
N LEU A 246 18.86 -3.54 -18.99
CA LEU A 246 18.30 -4.88 -19.14
C LEU A 246 17.78 -5.14 -20.57
N HIS A 247 17.25 -4.12 -21.25
CA HIS A 247 16.74 -4.24 -22.63
C HIS A 247 17.85 -4.15 -23.68
N ASP A 248 18.91 -3.39 -23.40
CA ASP A 248 20.05 -3.19 -24.31
C ASP A 248 21.13 -4.30 -24.22
N SER A 249 20.98 -5.28 -23.30
CA SER A 249 21.90 -6.42 -23.08
C SER A 249 21.38 -7.72 -23.68
#